data_AF-A0A959GSD7-F1
#
_entry.id   AF-A0A959GSD7-F1
#
_cell.length_a   1.000
_cell.length_b   1.000
_cell.length_c   1.000
_cell.angle_alpha   90.00
_cell.angle_beta   90.00
_cell.angle_gamma   90.00
#
_symmetry.space_group_name_H-M   'P 1'
#
loop_
_entity.id
_entity.type
_entity.pdbx_description
1 polymer ?
#
loop_
_entity_poly.entity_id
_entity_poly.type
_entity_poly.pdbx_seq_one_letter_code
_entity_poly.pdbx_strand_id
1 'polypeptide(L)' 'MKKATLQDAIKEIRREVQLRERLYPQWIASGKLNKAAAERQLTRMKYALELLEGNPENLAGQQQELFK' A
#
# COMPACT_ATOMS: atom_id res chain seq x y z
N MET A 1 15.62 -9.07 -20.81
CA MET A 1 14.81 -8.32 -19.82
C MET A 1 15.71 -7.28 -19.17
N LYS A 2 15.29 -6.00 -19.08
CA LYS A 2 16.03 -5.02 -18.27
C LYS A 2 15.86 -5.38 -16.79
N LYS A 3 16.92 -5.30 -15.99
CA LYS A 3 16.83 -5.44 -14.54
C LYS A 3 16.06 -4.23 -13.99
N ALA A 4 15.06 -4.46 -13.16
CA ALA A 4 14.32 -3.40 -12.49
C ALA A 4 15.20 -2.73 -11.42
N THR A 5 15.10 -1.41 -11.30
CA THR A 5 15.78 -0.64 -10.25
C THR A 5 14.87 -0.42 -9.05
N LEU A 6 15.45 -0.03 -7.91
CA LEU A 6 14.67 0.40 -6.74
C LEU A 6 13.71 1.54 -7.08
N GLN A 7 14.14 2.49 -7.93
CA GLN A 7 13.30 3.60 -8.39
C GLN A 7 12.11 3.13 -9.23
N ASP A 8 12.28 2.07 -10.03
CA ASP A 8 11.17 1.47 -10.77
C ASP A 8 10.17 0.82 -9.81
N ALA A 9 10.65 0.11 -8.79
CA ALA A 9 9.80 -0.50 -7.77
C ALA A 9 9.00 0.56 -6.96
N ILE A 10 9.64 1.65 -6.55
CA ILE A 10 8.98 2.78 -5.85
C ILE A 10 7.88 3.37 -6.74
N LYS A 11 8.17 3.63 -8.02
CA LYS A 11 7.20 4.20 -8.96
C LYS A 11 5.97 3.31 -9.13
N GLU A 12 6.17 2.01 -9.31
CA GLU A 12 5.06 1.07 -9.48
C GLU A 12 4.22 0.95 -8.21
N ILE A 13 4.85 0.81 -7.04
CA ILE A 13 4.12 0.69 -5.78
C ILE A 13 3.35 1.99 -5.47
N ARG A 14 3.96 3.16 -5.70
CA ARG A 14 3.29 4.45 -5.53
C ARG A 14 2.07 4.57 -6.45
N ARG A 15 2.22 4.20 -7.72
CA ARG A 15 1.11 4.18 -8.69
C ARG A 15 -0.01 3.26 -8.23
N GLU A 16 0.32 2.06 -7.75
CA GLU A 16 -0.67 1.09 -7.29
C GLU A 16 -1.40 1.57 -6.04
N VAL A 17 -0.70 2.18 -5.07
CA VAL A 17 -1.34 2.83 -3.90
C VAL A 17 -2.35 3.88 -4.35
N GLN A 18 -1.95 4.80 -5.25
CA GLN A 18 -2.85 5.85 -5.75
C GLN A 18 -4.06 5.28 -6.50
N LEU A 19 -3.87 4.23 -7.30
CA LEU A 19 -4.97 3.56 -7.99
C LEU A 19 -5.94 2.92 -7.00
N ARG A 20 -5.43 2.23 -5.98
CA ARG A 20 -6.25 1.57 -4.96
C ARG A 20 -6.99 2.58 -4.10
N GLU A 21 -6.36 3.67 -3.68
CA GLU A 21 -7.03 4.76 -2.97
C GLU A 21 -8.24 5.32 -3.74
N ARG A 22 -8.12 5.41 -5.06
CA ARG A 22 -9.20 5.89 -5.93
C ARG A 22 -10.27 4.83 -6.20
N LEU A 23 -9.89 3.58 -6.45
CA LEU A 23 -10.80 2.54 -6.95
C LEU A 23 -11.45 1.70 -5.84
N TYR A 24 -10.74 1.44 -4.74
CA TYR A 24 -11.25 0.61 -3.64
C TYR A 24 -12.56 1.15 -3.05
N PRO A 25 -12.74 2.46 -2.82
CA PRO A 25 -14.02 2.98 -2.31
C PRO A 25 -15.19 2.63 -3.23
N GLN A 26 -15.02 2.78 -4.54
CA GLN A 26 -16.05 2.43 -5.52
C GLN A 26 -16.31 0.92 -5.53
N TRP A 27 -15.26 0.10 -5.47
CA TRP A 27 -15.42 -1.36 -5.47
C TRP A 27 -16.07 -1.88 -4.19
N ILE A 28 -15.74 -1.30 -3.04
CA ILE A 28 -16.40 -1.58 -1.76
C ILE A 28 -17.87 -1.19 -1.82
N ALA A 29 -18.20 0.01 -2.30
CA ALA A 29 -19.58 0.46 -2.44
C ALA A 29 -20.39 -0.44 -3.39
N SER A 30 -19.75 -0.97 -4.45
CA SER A 30 -20.38 -1.91 -5.40
C SER A 30 -20.40 -3.37 -4.93
N GLY A 31 -19.87 -3.68 -3.74
CA GLY A 31 -19.79 -5.05 -3.21
C GLY A 31 -18.75 -5.96 -3.88
N LYS A 32 -17.94 -5.43 -4.80
CA LYS A 32 -16.88 -6.17 -5.52
C LYS A 32 -15.64 -6.42 -4.67
N LEU A 33 -15.49 -5.72 -3.55
CA LEU A 33 -14.35 -5.83 -2.66
C LEU A 33 -14.79 -5.73 -1.20
N ASN A 34 -14.29 -6.64 -0.36
CA ASN A 34 -14.52 -6.57 1.08
C ASN A 34 -13.71 -5.41 1.69
N LYS A 35 -14.37 -4.54 2.46
CA LYS A 35 -13.76 -3.35 3.08
C LYS A 35 -12.54 -3.67 3.95
N ALA A 36 -12.65 -4.64 4.86
CA ALA A 36 -11.55 -5.00 5.75
C ALA A 36 -10.34 -5.57 4.99
N ALA A 37 -10.59 -6.34 3.91
CA ALA A 37 -9.54 -6.82 3.03
C ALA A 37 -8.86 -5.66 2.26
N ALA A 38 -9.65 -4.71 1.75
CA ALA A 38 -9.18 -3.55 1.03
C ALA A 38 -8.29 -2.66 1.90
N GLU A 39 -8.74 -2.34 3.11
CA GLU A 39 -8.01 -1.53 4.09
C GLU A 39 -6.70 -2.20 4.46
N ARG A 40 -6.73 -3.49 4.83
CA ARG A 40 -5.52 -4.25 5.18
C ARG A 40 -4.50 -4.25 4.04
N GLN A 41 -4.94 -4.47 2.80
CA GLN A 41 -4.04 -4.46 1.64
C GLN A 41 -3.44 -3.08 1.41
N LEU A 42 -4.27 -2.03 1.45
CA LEU A 42 -3.82 -0.66 1.23
C LEU A 42 -2.82 -0.22 2.30
N THR A 43 -3.08 -0.52 3.58
CA THR A 43 -2.14 -0.24 4.68
C THR A 43 -0.79 -0.91 4.47
N ARG A 44 -0.78 -2.20 4.12
CA ARG A 44 0.47 -2.95 3.85
C ARG A 44 1.25 -2.36 2.67
N MET A 45 0.56 -1.91 1.62
CA MET A 45 1.21 -1.29 0.47
C MET A 45 1.79 0.09 0.78
N LYS A 46 1.08 0.90 1.57
CA LYS A 46 1.61 2.18 2.05
C LYS A 46 2.85 1.99 2.90
N TYR A 47 2.83 1.04 3.84
CA TYR A 47 4.01 0.71 4.63
C TYR A 47 5.19 0.27 3.76
N ALA A 48 4.96 -0.60 2.77
CA ALA A 48 6.01 -1.02 1.85
C ALA A 48 6.60 0.16 1.07
N LEU A 49 5.77 1.12 0.64
CA LEU A 49 6.23 2.33 -0.04
C LEU A 49 7.14 3.16 0.88
N GLU A 50 6.73 3.40 2.12
CA GLU A 50 7.51 4.16 3.10
C GLU A 50 8.87 3.50 3.39
N LEU A 51 8.90 2.17 3.52
CA LEU A 51 10.15 1.42 3.68
C LEU A 51 11.08 1.59 2.47
N LEU A 52 10.54 1.53 1.25
CA LEU A 52 11.33 1.68 0.03
C LEU A 52 11.83 3.12 -0.16
N GLU A 53 11.10 4.11 0.33
CA GLU A 53 11.49 5.52 0.32
C GLU A 53 12.52 5.87 1.40
N GLY A 54 12.83 4.93 2.31
CA GLY A 54 13.83 5.13 3.37
C GLY A 54 13.34 5.99 4.53
N ASN A 55 12.02 6.09 4.72
CA ASN A 55 11.40 6.90 5.80
C ASN A 55 10.65 6.01 6.82
N PRO A 56 11.35 5.16 7.60
CA PRO A 56 10.72 4.20 8.50
C PRO A 56 10.13 4.81 9.80
N GLU A 57 10.42 6.09 10.11
CA GLU A 57 10.08 6.70 11.41
C GLU A 57 8.60 7.04 11.60
N ASN A 58 7.75 6.97 10.56
CA ASN A 58 6.31 7.22 10.69
C ASN A 58 5.52 6.10 11.43
N LEU A 59 6.19 5.04 11.93
CA LEU A 59 5.51 3.84 12.43
C LEU A 59 5.93 3.34 13.81
N ALA A 60 6.60 4.16 14.63
CA ALA A 60 6.82 3.81 16.05
C ALA A 60 5.51 3.53 16.82
N GLY A 61 4.36 4.04 16.35
CA GLY A 61 3.04 3.82 16.94
C GLY A 61 2.17 2.72 16.31
N GLN A 62 2.49 2.21 15.12
CA GLN A 62 1.61 1.27 14.36
C GLN A 62 2.21 -0.14 14.19
N GLN A 63 3.48 -0.35 14.53
CA GLN A 63 4.13 -1.67 14.46
C GLN A 63 3.42 -2.74 15.31
N GLN A 64 2.68 -2.36 16.36
CA GLN A 64 1.98 -3.31 17.24
C GLN A 64 0.64 -3.85 16.68
N GLU A 65 0.06 -3.26 15.64
CA GLU A 65 -1.23 -3.70 15.08
C GLU A 65 -1.10 -4.47 13.76
N LEU A 66 0.04 -4.39 13.07
CA LEU A 66 0.21 -4.98 11.74
C LEU A 66 0.38 -6.51 11.74
N PHE A 67 0.61 -7.11 12.91
CA PHE A 67 0.83 -8.56 13.10
C PHE A 67 -0.17 -9.23 14.06
N LYS A 68 -1.30 -8.58 14.37
CA LYS A 68 -2.41 -9.22 15.12
C LYS A 68 -3.52 -9.67 14.18
#